data_AF-A0A2D6X1P3-F1
#
_entry.id   AF-A0A2D6X1P3-F1
#
_cell.length_a   1.000
_cell.length_b   1.000
_cell.length_c   1.000
_cell.angle_alpha   90.00
_cell.angle_beta   90.00
_cell.angle_gamma   90.00
#
_symmetry.space_group_name_H-M   'P 1'
#
loop_
_entity.id
_entity.type
_entity.pdbx_description
1 polymer ?
#
loop_
_entity_poly.entity_id
_entity_poly.type
_entity_poly.pdbx_seq_one_letter_code
_entity_poly.pdbx_strand_id
1 'polypeptide(L)'
;MLPRDYTKQENVIAQVLSDMGLRYDTQVPISQYTADFFVPELGMIIEADGIYGHLKKRDIKRDADLMRIYGIKNILHIKENSKVGVQDTLWQALNRLVDEEKPPLNLDEEKLKQI
;
A
#
# COMPACT_ATOMS: atom_id res chain seq x y z
N MET A 1 25.70 13.01 6.77
CA MET A 1 24.26 12.79 7.01
C MET A 1 24.18 11.66 8.02
N LEU A 2 23.61 11.88 9.21
CA LEU A 2 23.41 10.79 10.17
C LEU A 2 22.42 9.77 9.55
N PRO A 3 22.58 8.46 9.79
CA PRO A 3 21.54 7.50 9.43
C PRO A 3 20.23 7.94 10.09
N ARG A 4 19.16 8.06 9.30
CA ARG A 4 17.85 8.35 9.85
C ARG A 4 17.31 7.06 10.44
N ASP A 5 17.09 7.05 11.75
CA ASP A 5 16.52 5.91 12.43
C ASP A 5 15.05 5.75 12.00
N TYR A 6 14.73 4.61 11.37
CA TYR A 6 13.34 4.24 11.11
C TYR A 6 12.58 4.10 12.43
N THR A 7 11.34 4.55 12.46
CA THR A 7 10.43 4.34 13.58
C THR A 7 10.21 2.84 13.81
N LYS A 8 9.75 2.48 15.02
CA LYS A 8 9.41 1.09 15.33
C LYS A 8 8.34 0.54 14.38
N GLN A 9 7.37 1.36 13.97
CA GLN A 9 6.30 0.96 13.06
C GLN A 9 6.84 0.68 11.66
N GLU A 10 7.66 1.59 11.11
CA GLU A 10 8.32 1.37 9.81
C GLU A 10 9.14 0.06 9.82
N ASN A 11 9.89 -0.22 10.89
CA ASN A 11 10.63 -1.48 10.99
C ASN A 11 9.71 -2.72 10.98
N VAL A 12 8.55 -2.65 11.63
CA VAL A 12 7.56 -3.74 11.61
C VAL A 12 6.97 -3.91 10.21
N ILE A 13 6.62 -2.80 9.53
CA ILE A 13 6.11 -2.82 8.16
C ILE A 13 7.15 -3.42 7.21
N ALA A 14 8.40 -2.98 7.27
CA ALA A 14 9.50 -3.51 6.48
C ALA A 14 9.67 -5.03 6.66
N GLN A 15 9.64 -5.51 7.91
CA GLN A 15 9.74 -6.94 8.19
C GLN A 15 8.57 -7.72 7.59
N VAL A 16 7.33 -7.22 7.72
CA VAL A 16 6.15 -7.90 7.17
C VAL A 16 6.19 -7.93 5.65
N LEU A 17 6.55 -6.81 4.99
CA LEU A 17 6.71 -6.77 3.54
C LEU A 17 7.76 -7.79 3.06
N SER A 18 8.89 -7.89 3.78
CA SER A 18 9.94 -8.88 3.51
C SER A 18 9.44 -10.32 3.70
N ASP A 19 8.72 -10.60 4.79
CA ASP A 19 8.16 -11.93 5.10
C ASP A 19 7.12 -12.36 4.05
N MET A 20 6.39 -11.40 3.48
CA MET A 20 5.44 -11.63 2.38
C MET A 20 6.13 -11.74 1.01
N GLY A 21 7.46 -11.57 0.94
CA GLY A 21 8.22 -11.66 -0.30
C GLY A 21 8.03 -10.49 -1.26
N LEU A 22 7.54 -9.35 -0.78
CA LEU A 22 7.36 -8.14 -1.59
C LEU A 22 8.67 -7.38 -1.73
N ARG A 23 8.93 -6.85 -2.92
CA ARG A 23 10.02 -5.89 -3.15
C ARG A 23 9.51 -4.50 -2.84
N TYR A 24 10.29 -3.73 -2.10
CA TYR A 24 9.93 -2.38 -1.72
C TYR A 24 11.17 -1.51 -1.56
N ASP A 25 10.97 -0.21 -1.76
CA ASP A 25 11.93 0.83 -1.43
C ASP A 25 11.42 1.61 -0.21
N THR A 26 12.33 2.16 0.60
CA THR A 26 12.00 2.95 1.80
C THR A 26 12.34 4.42 1.62
N GLN A 27 11.58 5.31 2.28
CA GLN A 27 11.80 6.77 2.29
C GLN A 27 11.98 7.36 0.88
N VAL A 28 11.14 6.93 -0.05
CA VAL A 28 11.26 7.26 -1.47
C VAL A 28 10.82 8.70 -1.71
N PRO A 29 11.68 9.55 -2.29
CA PRO A 29 11.27 10.88 -2.71
C PRO A 29 10.35 10.77 -3.94
N ILE A 30 9.12 11.26 -3.79
CA ILE A 30 8.11 11.24 -4.85
C ILE A 30 7.55 12.66 -4.98
N SER A 31 7.92 13.33 -6.08
CA SER A 31 7.63 14.74 -6.28
C SER A 31 8.16 15.57 -5.09
N GLN A 32 7.30 16.34 -4.44
CA GLN A 32 7.60 17.15 -3.26
C GLN A 32 7.42 16.42 -1.92
N TYR A 33 7.08 15.13 -1.94
CA TYR A 33 6.82 14.31 -0.76
C TYR A 33 7.88 13.21 -0.59
N THR A 34 7.91 12.63 0.60
CA THR A 34 8.65 11.38 0.86
C THR A 34 7.64 10.35 1.33
N ALA A 35 7.55 9.24 0.61
CA ALA A 35 6.77 8.08 1.00
C ALA A 35 7.61 7.18 1.90
N ASP A 36 7.02 6.63 2.97
CA ASP A 36 7.75 5.73 3.87
C ASP A 36 8.16 4.44 3.15
N PHE A 37 7.25 3.90 2.32
CA PHE A 37 7.51 2.76 1.46
C PHE A 37 6.86 2.90 0.08
N PHE A 38 7.48 2.31 -0.93
CA PHE A 38 6.91 2.14 -2.26
C PHE A 38 7.10 0.69 -2.73
N VAL A 39 6.04 0.08 -3.25
CA VAL A 39 6.01 -1.27 -3.83
C VAL A 39 5.78 -1.12 -5.33
N PRO A 40 6.85 -1.10 -6.16
CA PRO A 40 6.76 -0.72 -7.58
C PRO A 40 5.83 -1.60 -8.41
N GLU A 41 5.85 -2.91 -8.16
CA GLU A 41 5.05 -3.89 -8.90
C GLU A 41 3.54 -3.67 -8.72
N LEU A 42 3.13 -3.11 -7.59
CA LEU A 42 1.75 -2.80 -7.28
C LEU A 42 1.40 -1.33 -7.56
N GLY A 43 2.40 -0.49 -7.83
CA GLY A 43 2.23 0.96 -7.83
C GLY A 43 1.67 1.48 -6.49
N MET A 44 2.06 0.84 -5.38
CA MET A 44 1.49 1.10 -4.07
C MET A 44 2.46 1.89 -3.20
N ILE A 45 2.00 3.01 -2.65
CA ILE A 45 2.65 3.70 -1.53
C ILE A 45 2.10 3.14 -0.23
N ILE A 46 2.97 2.94 0.77
CA ILE A 46 2.56 2.60 2.14
C ILE A 46 3.13 3.65 3.10
N GLU A 47 2.27 4.20 3.95
CA GLU A 47 2.60 5.24 4.93
C GLU A 47 2.38 4.68 6.35
N ALA A 48 3.35 4.89 7.23
CA ALA A 48 3.27 4.54 8.64
C ALA A 48 2.56 5.66 9.41
N ASP A 49 1.23 5.60 9.46
CA ASP A 49 0.39 6.61 10.12
C ASP A 49 0.29 6.26 11.61
N GLY A 50 1.28 6.73 12.39
CA GLY A 50 1.32 6.52 13.84
C GLY A 50 0.00 6.90 14.55
N ILE A 51 -0.20 6.43 15.79
CA ILE A 51 -1.49 6.54 16.52
C ILE A 51 -2.04 7.99 16.61
N TYR A 52 -1.17 8.99 16.63
CA TYR A 52 -1.53 10.41 16.63
C TYR A 52 -1.61 10.94 15.19
N GLY A 53 -2.63 10.48 14.47
CA GLY A 53 -2.80 10.73 13.04
C GLY A 53 -2.83 12.21 12.65
N HIS A 54 -2.36 12.44 11.43
CA HIS A 54 -2.18 13.75 10.80
C HIS A 54 -3.50 14.51 10.55
N LEU A 55 -3.35 15.81 10.22
CA LEU A 55 -4.47 16.69 9.90
C LEU A 55 -5.16 16.21 8.62
N LYS A 56 -6.24 15.44 8.74
CA LYS A 56 -7.05 14.81 7.66
C LYS A 56 -7.12 15.56 6.33
N LYS A 57 -7.26 16.90 6.34
CA LYS A 57 -7.34 17.72 5.11
C LYS A 57 -6.04 17.76 4.31
N ARG A 58 -4.89 17.74 4.99
CA ARG A 58 -3.57 17.74 4.35
C ARG A 58 -3.30 16.40 3.68
N ASP A 59 -3.68 15.31 4.34
CA ASP A 59 -3.49 13.95 3.82
C ASP A 59 -4.34 13.72 2.59
N ILE A 60 -5.62 14.16 2.59
CA ILE A 60 -6.48 14.07 1.40
C ILE A 60 -5.86 14.78 0.19
N LYS A 61 -5.30 15.98 0.37
CA LYS A 61 -4.65 16.70 -0.73
C LYS A 61 -3.38 15.98 -1.19
N ARG A 62 -2.55 15.54 -0.24
CA ARG A 62 -1.32 14.80 -0.52
C ARG A 62 -1.62 13.55 -1.33
N ASP A 63 -2.58 12.74 -0.89
CA ASP A 63 -2.97 11.50 -1.54
C ASP A 63 -3.52 11.78 -2.95
N ALA A 64 -4.36 12.80 -3.11
CA ALA A 64 -4.86 13.21 -4.42
C ALA A 64 -3.75 13.70 -5.36
N ASP A 65 -2.73 14.38 -4.85
CA ASP A 65 -1.59 14.85 -5.64
C ASP A 65 -0.67 13.66 -6.03
N LEU A 66 -0.43 12.71 -5.12
CA LEU A 66 0.34 11.49 -5.37
C LEU A 66 -0.34 10.56 -6.37
N MET A 67 -1.66 10.36 -6.26
CA MET A 67 -2.44 9.50 -7.17
C MET A 67 -2.48 10.01 -8.63
N ARG A 68 -2.07 11.26 -8.89
CA ARG A 68 -1.94 11.79 -10.26
C ARG A 68 -0.61 11.44 -10.92
N ILE A 69 0.36 10.94 -10.16
CA ILE A 69 1.70 10.61 -10.66
C ILE A 69 1.62 9.25 -11.36
N TYR A 70 2.18 9.19 -12.57
CA TYR A 70 2.22 7.95 -13.34
C TYR A 70 2.93 6.83 -12.55
N GLY A 71 2.29 5.66 -12.51
CA GLY A 71 2.81 4.49 -11.79
C GLY A 71 2.31 4.36 -10.35
N ILE A 72 1.70 5.39 -9.77
CA ILE A 72 1.02 5.28 -8.46
C ILE A 72 -0.45 4.93 -8.70
N LYS A 73 -0.88 3.83 -8.11
CA LYS A 73 -2.22 3.25 -8.23
C LYS A 73 -2.94 3.13 -6.89
N ASN A 74 -2.20 3.07 -5.79
CA ASN A 74 -2.76 2.89 -4.46
C ASN A 74 -1.91 3.57 -3.39
N ILE A 75 -2.56 4.04 -2.34
CA ILE A 75 -1.90 4.59 -1.15
C ILE A 75 -2.55 3.93 0.07
N LEU A 76 -1.76 3.18 0.83
CA LEU A 76 -2.19 2.47 2.02
C LEU A 76 -1.58 3.12 3.27
N HIS A 77 -2.44 3.65 4.14
CA HIS A 77 -2.03 4.16 5.44
C HIS A 77 -2.21 3.06 6.49
N ILE A 78 -1.13 2.63 7.13
CA ILE A 78 -1.13 1.59 8.16
C ILE A 78 -1.02 2.25 9.54
N LYS A 79 -1.98 1.95 10.41
CA LYS A 79 -2.03 2.49 11.80
C LYS A 79 -1.59 1.48 12.83
N GLU A 80 -1.57 0.22 12.44
CA GLU A 80 -1.19 -0.90 13.27
C GLU A 80 0.32 -0.87 13.56
N ASN A 81 0.68 -1.18 14.80
CA ASN A 81 2.08 -1.24 15.25
C ASN A 81 2.55 -2.66 15.55
N SER A 82 1.63 -3.64 15.56
CA SER A 82 1.94 -5.05 15.79
C SER A 82 2.17 -5.75 14.46
N LYS A 83 3.07 -6.74 14.45
CA LYS A 83 3.35 -7.55 13.24
C LYS A 83 2.07 -8.14 12.65
N VAL A 84 1.22 -8.73 13.49
CA VAL A 84 -0.05 -9.35 13.06
C VAL A 84 -1.00 -8.31 12.47
N GLY A 85 -1.18 -7.17 13.13
CA GLY A 85 -2.09 -6.13 12.63
C GLY A 85 -1.61 -5.56 11.29
N VAL A 86 -0.31 -5.29 11.15
CA VAL A 86 0.27 -4.84 9.89
C VAL A 86 0.09 -5.88 8.78
N GLN A 87 0.33 -7.16 9.09
CA GLN A 87 0.13 -8.27 8.15
C GLN A 87 -1.34 -8.40 7.72
N ASP A 88 -2.29 -8.30 8.65
CA ASP A 88 -3.72 -8.37 8.33
C ASP A 88 -4.16 -7.18 7.46
N THR A 89 -3.71 -5.96 7.77
CA THR A 89 -4.00 -4.77 6.96
C THR A 89 -3.44 -4.91 5.55
N LEU A 90 -2.18 -5.34 5.40
CA LEU A 90 -1.57 -5.59 4.09
C LEU A 90 -2.32 -6.68 3.33
N TRP A 91 -2.62 -7.81 3.98
CA TRP A 91 -3.36 -8.91 3.36
C TRP A 91 -4.72 -8.47 2.82
N GLN A 92 -5.47 -7.69 3.60
CA GLN A 92 -6.75 -7.13 3.16
C GLN A 92 -6.59 -6.18 1.97
N ALA A 93 -5.56 -5.33 1.97
CA ALA A 93 -5.29 -4.41 0.86
C ALA A 93 -4.93 -5.17 -0.42
N LEU A 94 -4.06 -6.17 -0.34
CA LEU A 94 -3.64 -6.98 -1.49
C LEU A 94 -4.80 -7.77 -2.09
N ASN A 95 -5.66 -8.39 -1.27
CA ASN A 95 -6.81 -9.13 -1.79
C ASN A 95 -7.79 -8.24 -2.56
N ARG A 96 -8.00 -7.00 -2.11
CA ARG A 96 -8.85 -6.04 -2.84
C ARG A 96 -8.29 -5.72 -4.22
N LEU A 97 -6.97 -5.56 -4.34
CA LEU A 97 -6.33 -5.36 -5.65
C LEU A 97 -6.53 -6.55 -6.59
N VAL A 98 -6.43 -7.78 -6.07
CA VAL A 98 -6.67 -9.00 -6.87
C VAL A 98 -8.11 -9.09 -7.36
N ASP A 99 -9.08 -8.68 -6.54
CA ASP A 99 -10.50 -8.70 -6.93
C ASP A 99 -10.83 -7.62 -7.97
N GLU A 100 -10.16 -6.47 -7.94
CA GLU A 100 -10.31 -5.40 -8.94
C GLU A 100 -9.68 -5.77 -10.30
N GLU A 101 -8.65 -6.63 -10.32
CA GLU A 101 -8.03 -7.11 -11.57
C GLU A 101 -8.77 -8.28 -12.21
N LYS A 102 -9.73 -8.91 -11.53
CA LYS A 102 -10.56 -9.95 -12.16
C LYS A 102 -11.44 -9.30 -13.23
N PRO A 103 -11.34 -9.70 -14.51
CA PRO A 103 -12.33 -9.29 -15.48
C PRO A 103 -13.72 -9.75 -15.00
N PRO A 104 -14.79 -8.99 -15.29
CA PRO A 104 -16.13 -9.45 -14.97
C PRO A 104 -16.31 -10.87 -15.52
N LEU A 105 -16.79 -11.80 -14.70
CA LEU A 105 -17.11 -13.14 -15.17
C LEU A 105 -18.05 -12.97 -16.38
N ASN A 106 -17.60 -13.40 -17.57
CA ASN A 106 -18.49 -13.53 -18.72
C ASN A 106 -19.51 -14.62 -18.37
N LEU A 107 -20.67 -14.19 -17.86
CA LEU A 107 -21.82 -15.04 -17.51
C LEU A 107 -22.40 -15.79 -18.73
N ASP A 108 -21.85 -15.55 -19.91
CA ASP A 108 -22.30 -16.12 -21.19
C ASP A 108 -21.66 -17.50 -21.48
N GLU A 109 -20.47 -17.79 -20.93
CA GLU A 109 -19.78 -19.07 -21.19
C GLU A 109 -20.29 -20.24 -20.34
N GLU A 110 -20.92 -19.98 -19.18
CA GLU A 110 -21.51 -21.03 -18.34
C GLU A 110 -22.82 -21.59 -18.91
N LYS A 111 -23.53 -20.85 -19.77
CA LYS A 111 -24.73 -21.36 -20.46
C LYS A 111 -24.42 -22.30 -21.63
N LEU A 112 -23.21 -22.25 -22.18
CA LEU A 112 -22.78 -23.12 -23.29
C LEU A 112 -22.26 -24.49 -22.83
N LYS A 113 -22.14 -24.74 -21.52
CA LYS A 113 -21.77 -26.06 -20.97
C LYS A 113 -22.97 -26.90 -20.52
N GLN A 114 -24.20 -26.44 -20.79
CA GLN A 114 -25.44 -27.16 -20.46
C GLN A 114 -26.32 -27.48 -21.68
N ILE A 115 -25.77 -27.46 -22.89
CA ILE A 115 -26.46 -27.92 -24.11
C ILE A 115 -25.68 -29.08 -24.73
#